data_AF-A0A932K1H3-F1
#
_entry.id   AF-A0A932K1H3-F1
#
_cell.length_a   1.000
_cell.length_b   1.000
_cell.length_c   1.000
_cell.angle_alpha   90.00
_cell.angle_beta   90.00
_cell.angle_gamma   90.00
#
_symmetry.space_group_name_H-M   'P 1'
#
loop_
_entity.id
_entity.type
_entity.pdbx_description
1 polymer ?
#
loop_
_entity_poly.entity_id
_entity_poly.type
_entity_poly.pdbx_seq_one_letter_code
_entity_poly.pdbx_strand_id
1 'polypeptide(L)'
;MGTNQSPSRKMIVLVGSPGVGKKFCTLRLNGNHPMDVEIIKTLTTQPQRHIYDSLFYKTVSLEEFQGRVAAGDLLEQDAFAGHWYGVERSDAEAVLKQKHGIVSATPSGADTLRGSGLPTLIAYLIPTSKALVEENLHKKNEGPTRLEAMRTASVMFDALPESAFDVVVRVQTLVDAAKELDEKLQTYVTLH
;
A
#
# COMPACT_ATOMS: atom_id res chain seq x y z
N MET A 1 18.78 -1.77 -34.69
CA MET A 1 17.88 -2.63 -33.90
C MET A 1 17.45 -1.81 -32.69
N GLY A 2 16.22 -1.29 -32.71
CA GLY A 2 15.73 -0.39 -31.67
C GLY A 2 15.55 -1.13 -30.36
N THR A 3 16.20 -0.66 -29.30
CA THR A 3 15.94 -1.09 -27.93
C THR A 3 14.56 -0.59 -27.55
N ASN A 4 13.55 -1.43 -27.74
CA ASN A 4 12.19 -1.17 -27.27
C ASN A 4 12.22 -1.34 -25.73
N GLN A 5 12.77 -0.35 -25.02
CA GLN A 5 12.63 -0.28 -23.57
C GLN A 5 11.14 -0.02 -23.32
N SER A 6 10.43 -1.07 -22.91
CA SER A 6 9.11 -0.87 -22.32
C SER A 6 9.26 0.15 -21.19
N PRO A 7 8.34 1.12 -21.05
CA PRO A 7 8.40 2.07 -19.95
C PRO A 7 8.56 1.30 -18.63
N SER A 8 9.48 1.76 -17.77
CA SER A 8 9.80 1.06 -16.53
C SER A 8 8.61 1.16 -15.57
N ARG A 9 7.78 0.11 -15.55
CA ARG A 9 6.63 0.03 -14.65
C ARG A 9 7.11 0.04 -13.22
N LYS A 10 6.45 0.82 -12.39
CA LYS A 10 6.81 1.06 -10.99
C LYS A 10 5.82 0.42 -10.05
N MET A 11 6.34 -0.11 -8.95
CA MET A 11 5.57 -0.46 -7.77
C MET A 11 5.37 0.80 -6.93
N ILE A 12 4.12 1.23 -6.80
CA ILE A 12 3.69 2.38 -6.02
C ILE A 12 3.30 1.87 -4.62
N VAL A 13 4.09 2.23 -3.62
CA VAL A 13 3.86 1.84 -2.22
C VAL A 13 3.17 2.98 -1.50
N LEU A 14 1.91 2.78 -1.09
CA LEU A 14 1.17 3.73 -0.27
C LEU A 14 1.46 3.51 1.22
N VAL A 15 2.06 4.52 1.84
CA VAL A 15 2.31 4.61 3.27
C VAL A 15 1.35 5.62 3.88
N GLY A 16 0.93 5.40 5.12
CA GLY A 16 0.03 6.32 5.82
C GLY A 16 -0.64 5.67 7.01
N SER A 17 -1.13 6.46 7.97
CA SER A 17 -1.75 5.92 9.17
C SER A 17 -3.00 5.07 8.87
N PRO A 18 -3.36 4.12 9.73
CA PRO A 18 -4.68 3.48 9.66
C PRO A 18 -5.78 4.53 9.66
N GLY A 19 -6.71 4.49 8.68
CA GLY A 19 -7.80 5.46 8.60
C GLY A 19 -7.54 6.69 7.73
N VAL A 20 -6.31 6.88 7.23
CA VAL A 20 -5.97 8.04 6.37
C VAL A 20 -6.59 8.01 4.96
N GLY A 21 -7.07 6.85 4.49
CA GLY A 21 -7.70 6.74 3.17
C GLY A 21 -6.94 5.96 2.09
N LYS A 22 -5.88 5.22 2.45
CA LYS A 22 -5.09 4.42 1.48
C LYS A 22 -5.94 3.57 0.53
N LYS A 23 -6.88 2.76 1.04
CA LYS A 23 -7.78 1.93 0.22
C LYS A 23 -8.61 2.75 -0.77
N PHE A 24 -9.07 3.94 -0.38
CA PHE A 24 -9.84 4.83 -1.26
C PHE A 24 -8.95 5.31 -2.43
N CYS A 25 -7.75 5.78 -2.12
CA CYS A 25 -6.80 6.25 -3.13
C CYS A 25 -6.38 5.11 -4.07
N THR A 26 -6.13 3.91 -3.54
CA THR A 26 -5.83 2.71 -4.34
C THR A 26 -6.95 2.41 -5.34
N LEU A 27 -8.21 2.40 -4.90
CA LEU A 27 -9.34 2.13 -5.80
C LEU A 27 -9.55 3.24 -6.83
N ARG A 28 -9.19 4.48 -6.51
CA ARG A 28 -9.31 5.60 -7.45
C ARG A 28 -8.29 5.52 -8.58
N LEU A 29 -7.11 4.96 -8.30
CA LEU A 29 -6.04 4.76 -9.27
C LEU A 29 -6.19 3.44 -10.06
N ASN A 30 -6.84 2.43 -9.49
CA ASN A 30 -6.98 1.10 -10.11
C ASN A 30 -7.97 1.08 -11.31
N GLY A 31 -7.67 0.28 -12.34
CA GLY A 31 -8.58 -0.01 -13.45
C GLY A 31 -8.25 0.77 -14.73
N ASN A 32 -9.27 1.25 -15.47
CA ASN A 32 -9.11 2.05 -16.70
C ASN A 32 -8.65 3.50 -16.41
N HIS A 33 -7.64 3.62 -15.56
CA HIS A 33 -7.02 4.88 -15.20
C HIS A 33 -5.92 5.21 -16.23
N PRO A 34 -5.65 6.49 -16.58
CA PRO A 34 -4.61 6.84 -17.55
C PRO A 34 -3.21 6.30 -17.22
N MET A 35 -2.91 6.10 -15.94
CA MET A 35 -1.65 5.51 -15.47
C MET A 35 -1.61 3.96 -15.52
N ASP A 36 -2.68 3.28 -15.94
CA ASP A 36 -2.78 1.82 -16.04
C ASP A 36 -2.22 1.09 -14.80
N VAL A 37 -2.84 1.32 -13.65
CA VAL A 37 -2.42 0.81 -12.34
C VAL A 37 -3.26 -0.41 -11.95
N GLU A 38 -2.61 -1.44 -11.40
CA GLU A 38 -3.24 -2.64 -10.87
C GLU A 38 -2.81 -2.92 -9.43
N ILE A 39 -3.74 -3.42 -8.62
CA ILE A 39 -3.51 -3.72 -7.20
C ILE A 39 -2.65 -4.97 -7.08
N ILE A 40 -1.49 -4.84 -6.44
CA ILE A 40 -0.72 -5.98 -5.94
C ILE A 40 -1.36 -6.40 -4.63
N LYS A 41 -1.95 -7.60 -4.60
CA LYS A 41 -2.62 -8.10 -3.40
C LYS A 41 -1.60 -8.52 -2.35
N THR A 42 -1.90 -8.19 -1.11
CA THR A 42 -1.11 -8.61 0.06
C THR A 42 -1.62 -9.97 0.54
N LEU A 43 -0.73 -10.95 0.70
CA LEU A 43 -1.06 -12.20 1.39
C LEU A 43 -1.39 -11.88 2.84
N THR A 44 -2.38 -12.56 3.43
CA THR A 44 -2.64 -12.40 4.86
C THR A 44 -3.18 -13.66 5.51
N THR A 45 -2.84 -13.88 6.78
CA THR A 45 -3.47 -14.90 7.62
C THR A 45 -4.76 -14.40 8.28
N GLN A 46 -5.11 -13.12 8.10
CA GLN A 46 -6.36 -12.57 8.61
C GLN A 46 -7.56 -13.15 7.86
N PRO A 47 -8.53 -13.78 8.57
CA PRO A 47 -9.80 -14.16 7.96
C PRO A 47 -10.47 -12.97 7.30
N GLN A 48 -11.09 -13.20 6.14
CA GLN A 48 -11.76 -12.13 5.41
C GLN A 48 -12.87 -11.51 6.26
N ARG A 49 -12.80 -10.19 6.48
CA ARG A 49 -13.73 -9.46 7.35
C ARG A 49 -14.86 -8.82 6.56
N HIS A 50 -14.57 -8.38 5.33
CA HIS A 50 -15.54 -7.81 4.40
C HIS A 50 -15.36 -8.36 2.99
N ILE A 51 -16.45 -8.39 2.20
CA ILE A 51 -16.39 -8.88 0.81
C ILE A 51 -15.33 -8.15 -0.04
N TYR A 52 -15.21 -6.83 0.16
CA TYR A 52 -14.29 -5.97 -0.57
C TYR A 52 -12.81 -6.15 -0.18
N ASP A 53 -12.49 -6.88 0.90
CA ASP A 53 -11.10 -7.15 1.27
C ASP A 53 -10.38 -7.99 0.21
N SER A 54 -11.12 -8.83 -0.53
CA SER A 54 -10.60 -9.65 -1.64
C SER A 54 -9.99 -8.86 -2.80
N LEU A 55 -10.23 -7.55 -2.87
CA LEU A 55 -9.60 -6.64 -3.83
C LEU A 55 -8.14 -6.33 -3.45
N PHE A 56 -7.83 -6.32 -2.15
CA PHE A 56 -6.53 -5.91 -1.61
C PHE A 56 -5.72 -7.06 -1.05
N TYR A 57 -6.39 -8.14 -0.65
CA TYR A 57 -5.78 -9.24 0.09
C TYR A 57 -6.08 -10.59 -0.54
N LYS A 58 -5.16 -11.54 -0.33
CA LYS A 58 -5.34 -12.97 -0.57
C LYS A 58 -5.17 -13.69 0.77
N THR A 59 -6.27 -14.23 1.31
CA THR A 59 -6.23 -14.94 2.59
C THR A 59 -5.62 -16.34 2.41
N VAL A 60 -4.64 -16.68 3.24
CA VAL A 60 -3.94 -17.98 3.25
C VAL A 60 -3.88 -18.53 4.68
N SER A 61 -3.59 -19.82 4.86
CA SER A 61 -3.36 -20.38 6.20
C SER A 61 -2.05 -19.87 6.78
N LEU A 62 -1.88 -20.00 8.10
CA LEU A 62 -0.60 -19.69 8.75
C LEU A 62 0.52 -20.59 8.24
N GLU A 63 0.25 -21.88 8.03
CA GLU A 63 1.26 -22.82 7.51
C GLU A 63 1.68 -22.45 6.09
N GLU A 64 0.73 -22.07 5.23
CA GLU A 64 1.04 -21.63 3.87
C GLU A 64 1.89 -20.36 3.89
N PHE A 65 1.52 -19.36 4.72
CA PHE A 65 2.31 -18.14 4.86
C PHE A 65 3.75 -18.45 5.31
N GLN A 66 3.92 -19.29 6.34
CA GLN A 66 5.23 -19.70 6.82
C GLN A 66 6.04 -20.46 5.77
N GLY A 67 5.38 -21.27 4.94
CA GLY A 67 6.00 -21.92 3.79
C GLY A 67 6.59 -20.91 2.80
N ARG A 68 5.86 -19.84 2.47
CA ARG A 68 6.35 -18.75 1.60
C ARG A 68 7.53 -18.00 2.19
N VAL A 69 7.50 -17.76 3.51
CA VAL A 69 8.62 -17.16 4.24
C VAL A 69 9.87 -18.04 4.14
N ALA A 70 9.74 -19.34 4.42
CA ALA A 70 10.85 -20.29 4.36
C ALA A 70 11.43 -20.45 2.95
N ALA A 71 10.58 -20.33 1.92
CA ALA A 71 10.98 -20.38 0.53
C ALA A 71 11.68 -19.09 0.03
N GLY A 72 11.57 -17.97 0.77
CA GLY A 72 12.07 -16.67 0.32
C GLY A 72 11.19 -16.02 -0.75
N ASP A 73 9.90 -16.38 -0.81
CA ASP A 73 8.96 -15.94 -1.85
C ASP A 73 8.44 -14.50 -1.62
N LEU A 74 8.61 -13.95 -0.41
CA LEU A 74 8.05 -12.65 -0.03
C LEU A 74 9.07 -11.52 -0.20
N LEU A 75 8.65 -10.42 -0.85
CA LEU A 75 9.41 -9.17 -0.89
C LEU A 75 9.42 -8.48 0.48
N GLU A 76 8.31 -8.59 1.20
CA GLU A 76 8.05 -7.94 2.47
C GLU A 76 7.12 -8.82 3.30
N GLN A 77 7.29 -8.75 4.62
CA GLN A 77 6.40 -9.36 5.59
C GLN A 77 6.30 -8.49 6.84
N ASP A 78 5.10 -8.43 7.43
CA ASP A 78 4.84 -7.68 8.66
C ASP A 78 3.71 -8.35 9.46
N ALA A 79 3.65 -8.05 10.76
CA ALA A 79 2.61 -8.51 11.66
C ALA A 79 1.76 -7.34 12.15
N PHE A 80 0.45 -7.44 12.01
CA PHE A 80 -0.48 -6.43 12.51
C PHE A 80 -1.71 -7.06 13.16
N ALA A 81 -1.99 -6.63 14.40
CA ALA A 81 -3.13 -7.10 15.19
C ALA A 81 -3.28 -8.64 15.20
N GLY A 82 -2.16 -9.34 15.45
CA GLY A 82 -2.12 -10.80 15.57
C GLY A 82 -2.14 -11.60 14.26
N HIS A 83 -2.04 -10.93 13.11
CA HIS A 83 -2.06 -11.58 11.80
C HIS A 83 -0.83 -11.17 10.98
N TRP A 84 -0.42 -12.04 10.07
CA TRP A 84 0.68 -11.81 9.15
C TRP A 84 0.18 -11.24 7.85
N TYR A 85 1.01 -10.39 7.24
CA TYR A 85 0.82 -9.77 5.96
C TYR A 85 2.12 -9.85 5.17
N GLY A 86 2.05 -9.98 3.85
CA GLY A 86 3.25 -9.95 3.03
C GLY A 86 2.96 -9.78 1.55
N VAL A 87 3.96 -9.29 0.82
CA VAL A 87 3.89 -9.06 -0.63
C VAL A 87 4.66 -10.17 -1.34
N GLU A 88 3.96 -10.99 -2.13
CA GLU A 88 4.58 -12.08 -2.90
C GLU A 88 5.36 -11.52 -4.09
N ARG A 89 6.62 -11.94 -4.26
CA ARG A 89 7.48 -11.46 -5.35
C ARG A 89 6.89 -11.77 -6.72
N SER A 90 6.38 -12.99 -6.88
CA SER A 90 5.77 -13.48 -8.11
C SER A 90 4.59 -12.60 -8.55
N ASP A 91 3.70 -12.23 -7.62
CA ASP A 91 2.53 -11.38 -7.88
C ASP A 91 2.96 -9.95 -8.25
N ALA A 92 3.92 -9.37 -7.52
CA ALA A 92 4.45 -8.04 -7.83
C ALA A 92 5.10 -8.00 -9.23
N GLU A 93 5.95 -8.98 -9.55
CA GLU A 93 6.59 -9.09 -10.87
C GLU A 93 5.59 -9.36 -12.00
N ALA A 94 4.53 -10.14 -11.74
CA ALA A 94 3.48 -10.39 -12.71
C ALA A 94 2.72 -9.11 -13.07
N VAL A 95 2.35 -8.29 -12.08
CA VAL A 95 1.72 -6.99 -12.30
C VAL A 95 2.66 -6.06 -13.05
N LEU A 96 3.92 -5.93 -12.61
CA LEU A 96 4.90 -5.02 -13.22
C LEU A 96 5.32 -5.41 -14.64
N LYS A 97 5.02 -6.62 -15.12
CA LYS A 97 5.18 -6.98 -16.55
C LYS A 97 4.14 -6.29 -17.44
N GLN A 98 2.97 -5.96 -16.90
CA GLN A 98 1.82 -5.47 -17.66
C GLN A 98 1.46 -4.03 -17.32
N LYS A 99 1.56 -3.64 -16.05
CA LYS A 99 0.99 -2.41 -15.49
C LYS A 99 1.86 -1.82 -14.39
N HIS A 100 1.57 -0.58 -13.99
CA HIS A 100 2.07 -0.10 -12.70
C HIS A 100 1.40 -0.89 -11.58
N GLY A 101 2.15 -1.22 -10.53
CA GLY A 101 1.60 -1.92 -9.37
C GLY A 101 1.29 -0.95 -8.25
N ILE A 102 0.24 -1.17 -7.46
CA ILE A 102 -0.02 -0.41 -6.24
C ILE A 102 -0.26 -1.33 -5.05
N VAL A 103 0.39 -1.04 -3.93
CA VAL A 103 0.30 -1.80 -2.67
C VAL A 103 0.34 -0.86 -1.47
N SER A 104 -0.28 -1.24 -0.36
CA SER A 104 -0.17 -0.51 0.91
C SER A 104 0.79 -1.23 1.85
N ALA A 105 1.66 -0.49 2.54
CA ALA A 105 2.61 -1.06 3.50
C ALA A 105 2.73 -0.18 4.76
N THR A 106 3.36 -0.73 5.80
CA THR A 106 3.89 0.05 6.93
C THR A 106 5.14 0.83 6.49
N PRO A 107 5.63 1.82 7.26
CA PRO A 107 6.88 2.51 6.93
C PRO A 107 8.06 1.55 6.75
N SER A 108 8.25 0.60 7.66
CA SER A 108 9.29 -0.44 7.57
C SER A 108 9.07 -1.38 6.37
N GLY A 109 7.82 -1.75 6.09
CA GLY A 109 7.49 -2.53 4.91
C GLY A 109 7.84 -1.78 3.61
N ALA A 110 7.60 -0.48 3.57
CA ALA A 110 7.92 0.35 2.42
C ALA A 110 9.44 0.46 2.18
N ASP A 111 10.24 0.57 3.25
CA ASP A 111 11.71 0.51 3.15
C ASP A 111 12.19 -0.86 2.62
N THR A 112 11.57 -1.94 3.10
CA THR A 112 11.85 -3.31 2.62
C THR A 112 11.54 -3.45 1.13
N LEU A 113 10.38 -2.95 0.70
CA LEU A 113 9.97 -2.94 -0.71
C LEU A 113 10.88 -2.08 -1.58
N ARG A 114 11.37 -0.94 -1.07
CA ARG A 114 12.37 -0.11 -1.78
C ARG A 114 13.66 -0.88 -2.06
N GLY A 115 14.07 -1.74 -1.13
CA GLY A 115 15.26 -2.61 -1.25
C GLY A 115 15.06 -3.89 -2.07
N SER A 116 13.86 -4.15 -2.59
CA SER A 116 13.49 -5.42 -3.24
C SER A 116 14.15 -5.69 -4.59
N GLY A 117 14.79 -4.68 -5.19
CA GLY A 117 15.31 -4.69 -6.56
C GLY A 117 14.27 -4.39 -7.64
N LEU A 118 13.00 -4.16 -7.27
CA LEU A 118 11.96 -3.71 -8.21
C LEU A 118 11.91 -2.17 -8.27
N PRO A 119 11.66 -1.57 -9.46
CA PRO A 119 11.45 -0.13 -9.56
C PRO A 119 10.29 0.31 -8.66
N THR A 120 10.59 1.09 -7.63
CA THR A 120 9.65 1.39 -6.54
C THR A 120 9.55 2.89 -6.32
N LEU A 121 8.33 3.36 -6.06
CA LEU A 121 8.03 4.73 -5.64
C LEU A 121 7.16 4.68 -4.39
N ILE A 122 7.55 5.41 -3.35
CA ILE A 122 6.83 5.45 -2.08
C ILE A 122 6.06 6.77 -1.97
N ALA A 123 4.74 6.65 -1.83
CA ALA A 123 3.84 7.78 -1.61
C ALA A 123 3.28 7.76 -0.19
N TYR A 124 3.45 8.86 0.53
CA TYR A 124 3.00 9.02 1.91
C TYR A 124 1.76 9.92 2.00
N LEU A 125 0.69 9.35 2.54
CA LEU A 125 -0.56 10.05 2.84
C LEU A 125 -0.51 10.54 4.30
N ILE A 126 -0.54 11.86 4.46
CA ILE A 126 -0.45 12.54 5.75
C ILE A 126 -1.81 13.12 6.11
N PRO A 127 -2.46 12.71 7.21
CA PRO A 127 -3.69 13.35 7.63
C PRO A 127 -3.42 14.81 8.06
N THR A 128 -4.31 15.73 7.69
CA THR A 128 -4.21 17.12 8.15
C THR A 128 -4.65 17.33 9.61
N SER A 129 -5.32 16.33 10.21
CA SER A 129 -5.61 16.31 11.64
C SER A 129 -5.76 14.89 12.16
N LYS A 130 -5.48 14.70 13.45
CA LYS A 130 -5.77 13.43 14.16
C LYS A 130 -7.26 13.13 14.23
N ALA A 131 -8.09 14.18 14.33
CA ALA A 131 -9.54 14.06 14.37
C ALA A 131 -10.12 13.38 13.11
N LEU A 132 -9.58 13.70 11.92
CA LEU A 132 -9.97 13.06 10.67
C LEU A 132 -9.70 11.55 10.70
N VAL A 133 -8.53 11.15 11.20
CA VAL A 133 -8.17 9.73 11.31
C VAL A 133 -9.09 9.02 12.30
N GLU A 134 -9.33 9.62 13.47
CA GLU A 134 -10.18 9.03 14.51
C GLU A 134 -11.61 8.83 14.01
N GLU A 135 -12.19 9.83 13.33
CA GLU A 135 -13.52 9.72 12.72
C GLU A 135 -13.59 8.57 11.69
N ASN A 136 -12.56 8.44 10.85
CA ASN A 136 -12.48 7.36 9.87
C ASN A 136 -12.28 5.99 10.51
N LEU A 137 -11.54 5.90 11.60
CA LEU A 137 -11.38 4.65 12.36
C LEU A 137 -12.71 4.21 12.99
N HIS A 138 -13.47 5.14 13.56
CA HIS A 138 -14.81 4.86 14.08
C HIS A 138 -15.76 4.32 13.00
N LYS A 139 -15.73 4.90 11.80
CA LYS A 139 -16.57 4.46 10.66
C LYS A 139 -16.25 3.03 10.17
N LYS A 140 -15.06 2.50 10.45
CA LYS A 140 -14.70 1.13 10.05
C LYS A 140 -15.38 0.03 10.86
N ASN A 141 -16.00 0.37 11.99
CA ASN A 141 -16.70 -0.58 12.86
C ASN A 141 -15.86 -1.81 13.23
N GLU A 142 -14.59 -1.59 13.55
CA GLU A 142 -13.64 -2.62 13.96
C GLU A 142 -13.87 -3.04 15.42
N GLY A 143 -13.54 -4.29 15.75
CA GLY A 143 -13.54 -4.73 17.16
C GLY A 143 -12.53 -3.96 18.03
N PRO A 144 -12.76 -3.85 19.34
CA PRO A 144 -12.01 -2.96 20.25
C PRO A 144 -10.50 -3.20 20.22
N THR A 145 -10.06 -4.46 20.25
CA THR A 145 -8.63 -4.82 20.22
C THR A 145 -7.93 -4.33 18.96
N ARG A 146 -8.59 -4.44 17.80
CA ARG A 146 -8.01 -4.02 16.52
C ARG A 146 -8.06 -2.51 16.35
N LEU A 147 -9.12 -1.86 16.84
CA LEU A 147 -9.21 -0.41 16.88
C LEU A 147 -8.05 0.18 17.70
N GLU A 148 -7.74 -0.41 18.85
CA GLU A 148 -6.62 0.03 19.69
C GLU A 148 -5.26 -0.19 19.01
N ALA A 149 -5.07 -1.32 18.33
CA ALA A 149 -3.88 -1.56 17.52
C ALA A 149 -3.75 -0.51 16.38
N MET A 150 -4.85 -0.10 15.76
CA MET A 150 -4.85 0.95 14.72
C MET A 150 -4.49 2.33 15.30
N ARG A 151 -4.99 2.68 16.49
CA ARG A 151 -4.64 3.92 17.19
C ARG A 151 -3.16 3.94 17.56
N THR A 152 -2.67 2.86 18.15
CA THR A 152 -1.25 2.69 18.51
C THR A 152 -0.35 2.83 17.28
N ALA A 153 -0.70 2.15 16.19
CA ALA A 153 0.04 2.25 14.93
C ALA A 153 0.00 3.66 14.32
N SER A 154 -1.04 4.46 14.58
CA SER A 154 -1.13 5.83 14.06
C SER A 154 -0.06 6.75 14.65
N VAL A 155 0.37 6.52 15.89
CA VAL A 155 1.42 7.31 16.56
C VAL A 155 2.76 7.21 15.82
N MET A 156 3.05 6.05 15.22
CA MET A 156 4.30 5.85 14.47
C MET A 156 4.45 6.81 13.28
N PHE A 157 3.35 7.38 12.78
CA PHE A 157 3.35 8.29 11.65
C PHE A 157 3.59 9.76 12.05
N ASP A 158 3.46 10.12 13.32
CA ASP A 158 3.62 11.52 13.78
C ASP A 158 5.08 12.02 13.68
N ALA A 159 6.05 11.09 13.65
CA ALA A 159 7.48 11.39 13.67
C ALA A 159 8.21 11.09 12.34
N LEU A 160 7.49 10.70 11.29
CA LEU A 160 8.12 10.34 10.02
C LEU A 160 8.52 11.60 9.24
N PRO A 161 9.79 11.73 8.82
CA PRO A 161 10.21 12.86 8.01
C PRO A 161 9.64 12.75 6.59
N GLU A 162 9.03 13.82 6.09
CA GLU A 162 8.48 13.88 4.71
C GLU A 162 9.55 13.54 3.65
N SER A 163 10.82 13.85 3.92
CA SER A 163 11.96 13.58 3.03
C SER A 163 12.27 12.09 2.82
N ALA A 164 11.67 11.17 3.59
CA ALA A 164 11.82 9.74 3.39
C ALA A 164 10.96 9.19 2.23
N PHE A 165 10.08 10.03 1.66
CA PHE A 165 9.09 9.62 0.67
C PHE A 165 9.26 10.38 -0.63
N ASP A 166 9.02 9.70 -1.75
CA ASP A 166 9.19 10.29 -3.08
C ASP A 166 7.99 11.21 -3.41
N VAL A 167 6.79 10.83 -2.94
CA VAL A 167 5.56 11.59 -3.07
C VAL A 167 4.93 11.78 -1.69
N VAL A 168 4.49 12.99 -1.38
CA VAL A 168 3.77 13.30 -0.14
C VAL A 168 2.44 13.95 -0.49
N VAL A 169 1.34 13.50 0.11
CA VAL A 169 -0.02 14.00 -0.13
C VAL A 169 -0.69 14.31 1.21
N ARG A 170 -1.28 15.50 1.35
CA ARG A 170 -1.98 15.91 2.58
C ARG A 170 -3.47 15.62 2.46
N VAL A 171 -3.99 14.79 3.36
CA VAL A 171 -5.38 14.37 3.37
C VAL A 171 -6.22 15.33 4.22
N GLN A 172 -6.92 16.23 3.54
CA GLN A 172 -8.04 17.00 4.10
C GLN A 172 -9.37 16.32 3.78
N THR A 173 -9.55 15.95 2.51
CA THR A 173 -10.65 15.10 2.05
C THR A 173 -10.07 13.93 1.24
N LEU A 174 -10.81 12.83 1.16
CA LEU A 174 -10.39 11.67 0.37
C LEU A 174 -10.34 11.98 -1.13
N VAL A 175 -11.25 12.83 -1.61
CA VAL A 175 -11.37 13.19 -3.03
C VAL A 175 -10.17 14.04 -3.45
N ASP A 176 -9.83 15.06 -2.66
CA ASP A 176 -8.69 15.94 -2.96
C ASP A 176 -7.38 15.18 -2.86
N ALA A 177 -7.23 14.33 -1.84
CA ALA A 177 -6.04 13.49 -1.69
C ALA A 177 -5.84 12.54 -2.87
N ALA A 178 -6.90 11.90 -3.36
CA ALA A 178 -6.79 11.01 -4.50
C ALA A 178 -6.44 11.76 -5.79
N LYS A 179 -6.96 12.98 -5.97
CA LYS A 179 -6.62 13.86 -7.10
C LYS A 179 -5.16 14.31 -7.04
N GLU A 180 -4.71 14.81 -5.89
CA GLU A 180 -3.33 15.25 -5.69
C GLU A 180 -2.34 14.09 -5.86
N LEU A 181 -2.68 12.90 -5.36
CA LEU A 181 -1.88 11.69 -5.55
C LEU A 181 -1.73 11.35 -7.03
N ASP A 182 -2.82 11.37 -7.80
CA ASP A 182 -2.79 11.11 -9.24
C ASP A 182 -1.88 12.11 -9.98
N GLU A 183 -2.10 13.41 -9.79
CA GLU A 183 -1.31 14.48 -10.42
C GLU A 183 0.20 14.35 -10.13
N LYS A 184 0.54 14.04 -8.87
CA LYS A 184 1.94 13.83 -8.47
C LYS A 184 2.51 12.56 -9.11
N LEU A 185 1.81 11.44 -9.05
CA LEU A 185 2.28 10.18 -9.63
C LEU A 185 2.50 10.29 -11.14
N GLN A 186 1.62 10.97 -11.88
CA GLN A 186 1.79 11.21 -13.33
C GLN A 186 3.11 11.94 -13.63
N THR A 187 3.50 12.87 -12.77
CA THR A 187 4.79 13.57 -12.88
C THR A 187 5.96 12.61 -12.72
N TYR A 188 5.94 11.74 -11.70
CA TYR A 188 7.03 10.79 -11.41
C TYR A 188 7.10 9.57 -12.34
N VAL A 189 6.00 9.22 -12.99
CA VAL A 189 5.90 8.12 -13.96
C VAL A 189 6.24 8.59 -15.37
N THR A 190 5.97 9.87 -15.71
CA THR A 190 6.30 10.41 -17.05
C THR A 190 7.77 10.84 -17.17
N LEU A 191 8.42 11.21 -16.05
CA LEU A 191 9.80 11.70 -16.04
C LEU A 191 10.89 10.61 -16.06
N HIS A 192 10.53 9.33 -15.95
CA HIS A 192 11.46 8.21 -15.75
C HIS A 192 10.96 6.92 -16.43
#